data_AF-A0A256C2I0-F1
#
_entry.id   AF-A0A256C2I0-F1
#
_cell.length_a   1.000
_cell.length_b   1.000
_cell.length_c   1.000
_cell.angle_alpha   90.00
_cell.angle_beta   90.00
_cell.angle_gamma   90.00
#
_symmetry.space_group_name_H-M   'P 1'
#
loop_
_entity.id
_entity.type
_entity.pdbx_description
1 polymer ?
#
loop_
_entity_poly.entity_id
_entity_poly.type
_entity_poly.pdbx_seq_one_letter_code
_entity_poly.pdbx_strand_id
1 'polypeptide(L)'
;MICVLMCLVNNQLKQKRRNKMEKPKRIGKREQILMYLEAGNRISVHSAKVLFHTTELRSRISELKRRGHNITSEYVKCPKTGAIFKEYWIAR
;
A
#
# COMPACT_ATOMS: atom_id res chain seq x y z
N MET A 1 -0.57 13.46 53.30
CA MET A 1 -0.33 13.99 51.94
C MET A 1 0.18 12.89 51.00
N ILE A 2 -0.63 11.87 50.66
CA ILE A 2 -0.21 10.80 49.72
C ILE A 2 -1.35 10.43 48.75
N CYS A 3 -2.62 10.69 49.08
CA CYS A 3 -3.76 10.23 48.27
C CYS A 3 -4.05 10.99 46.96
N VAL A 4 -3.50 12.17 46.72
CA VAL A 4 -3.90 12.98 45.55
C VAL A 4 -3.04 12.70 44.30
N LEU A 5 -1.85 12.09 44.47
CA LEU A 5 -0.92 11.91 43.35
C LEU A 5 -1.27 10.71 42.43
N MET A 6 -2.10 9.77 42.87
CA MET A 6 -2.48 8.62 42.03
C MET A 6 -3.65 8.90 41.07
N CYS A 7 -4.41 9.98 41.27
CA CYS A 7 -5.56 10.27 40.40
C CYS A 7 -5.17 10.88 39.04
N LEU A 8 -3.99 11.51 38.90
CA LEU A 8 -3.58 12.15 37.64
C LEU A 8 -2.90 11.20 36.63
N VAL A 9 -2.38 10.05 37.07
CA VAL A 9 -1.73 9.10 36.16
C VAL A 9 -2.76 8.26 35.37
N ASN A 10 -3.97 8.09 35.91
CA ASN A 10 -4.96 7.18 35.33
C ASN A 10 -5.78 7.75 34.16
N ASN A 11 -5.67 9.05 33.84
CA ASN A 11 -6.42 9.64 32.72
C ASN A 11 -5.70 9.52 31.35
N GLN A 12 -4.38 9.27 31.35
CA GLN A 12 -3.60 9.21 30.10
C GLN A 12 -3.60 7.82 29.43
N LEU A 13 -3.94 6.76 30.17
CA LEU A 13 -4.01 5.39 29.62
C LEU A 13 -5.33 5.06 28.91
N LYS A 14 -6.40 5.82 29.17
CA LYS A 14 -7.72 5.59 28.53
C LYS A 14 -7.86 6.21 27.14
N GLN A 15 -7.07 7.23 26.80
CA GLN A 15 -7.16 7.88 25.49
C GLN A 15 -6.35 7.15 24.40
N LYS A 16 -5.31 6.40 24.76
CA LYS A 16 -4.45 5.69 23.79
C LYS A 16 -5.09 4.43 23.18
N ARG A 17 -6.24 3.98 23.72
CA ARG A 17 -7.08 2.89 23.16
C ARG A 17 -8.26 3.39 22.32
N ARG A 18 -8.18 4.62 21.80
CA ARG A 18 -9.04 5.11 20.71
C ARG A 18 -8.32 5.14 19.35
N ASN A 19 -7.27 4.32 19.16
CA ASN A 19 -6.99 3.87 17.80
C ASN A 19 -8.12 2.92 17.43
N LYS A 20 -9.17 3.50 16.87
CA LYS A 20 -10.26 2.83 16.16
C LYS A 20 -9.73 1.51 15.62
N MET A 21 -10.22 0.41 16.17
CA MET A 21 -10.40 -0.81 15.41
C MET A 21 -11.47 -0.47 14.36
N GLU A 22 -11.10 0.34 13.37
CA GLU A 22 -11.86 0.45 12.14
C GLU A 22 -11.87 -0.98 11.59
N LYS A 23 -13.07 -1.58 11.53
CA LYS A 23 -13.34 -2.85 10.84
C LYS A 23 -12.44 -2.89 9.61
N PRO A 24 -11.69 -3.98 9.32
CA PRO A 24 -10.74 -4.00 8.22
C PRO A 24 -11.46 -3.53 6.98
N LYS A 25 -11.21 -2.26 6.61
CA LYS A 25 -11.83 -1.65 5.45
C LYS A 25 -11.36 -2.55 4.34
N ARG A 26 -12.27 -3.15 3.56
CA ARG A 26 -11.87 -3.94 2.39
C ARG A 26 -11.11 -2.98 1.49
N ILE A 27 -9.78 -2.96 1.62
CA ILE A 27 -8.91 -2.07 0.88
C ILE A 27 -9.12 -2.49 -0.57
N GLY A 28 -9.57 -1.56 -1.40
CA GLY A 28 -9.76 -1.83 -2.81
C GLY A 28 -8.44 -2.31 -3.42
N LYS A 29 -8.49 -3.19 -4.41
CA LYS A 29 -7.29 -3.69 -5.10
C LYS A 29 -6.38 -2.55 -5.58
N ARG A 30 -6.95 -1.41 -5.96
CA ARG A 30 -6.23 -0.18 -6.32
C ARG A 30 -5.42 0.39 -5.15
N GLU A 31 -6.04 0.58 -3.99
CA GLU A 31 -5.35 1.06 -2.80
C GLU A 31 -4.28 0.06 -2.32
N GLN A 32 -4.52 -1.26 -2.46
CA GLN A 32 -3.49 -2.26 -2.16
C GLN A 32 -2.28 -2.14 -3.09
N ILE A 33 -2.50 -1.97 -4.40
CA ILE A 33 -1.42 -1.74 -5.38
C ILE A 33 -0.69 -0.43 -5.06
N LEU A 34 -1.41 0.63 -4.70
CA LEU A 34 -0.82 1.90 -4.33
C LEU A 34 0.10 1.76 -3.11
N MET A 35 -0.38 1.14 -2.03
CA MET A 35 0.43 0.91 -0.82
C MET A 35 1.70 0.09 -1.14
N TYR A 36 1.56 -0.92 -2.01
CA TYR A 36 2.69 -1.74 -2.43
C TYR A 36 3.74 -0.93 -3.21
N LEU A 37 3.30 -0.05 -4.11
CA LEU A 37 4.16 0.87 -4.85
C LEU A 37 4.78 1.94 -3.95
N GLU A 38 4.03 2.48 -2.99
CA GLU A 38 4.48 3.50 -2.03
C GLU A 38 5.55 2.95 -1.09
N ALA A 39 5.52 1.65 -0.79
CA ALA A 39 6.60 0.96 -0.07
C ALA A 39 7.91 0.87 -0.87
N GLY A 40 7.93 1.31 -2.13
CA GLY A 40 9.12 1.28 -3.00
C GLY A 40 9.26 -0.02 -3.80
N ASN A 41 8.25 -0.89 -3.76
CA ASN A 41 8.28 -2.12 -4.53
C ASN A 41 7.91 -1.88 -6.00
N ARG A 42 8.43 -2.75 -6.86
CA ARG A 42 8.08 -2.79 -8.27
C ARG A 42 7.05 -3.87 -8.54
N ILE A 43 6.16 -3.63 -9.50
CA ILE A 43 5.08 -4.56 -9.83
C ILE A 43 4.99 -4.80 -11.33
N SER A 44 4.90 -6.08 -11.70
CA SER A 44 4.59 -6.52 -13.06
C SER A 44 3.14 -7.02 -13.12
N VAL A 45 2.59 -7.17 -14.34
CA VAL A 45 1.26 -7.77 -14.54
C VAL A 45 1.18 -9.18 -13.94
N HIS A 46 2.27 -9.94 -14.03
CA HIS A 46 2.34 -11.28 -13.46
C HIS A 46 2.33 -11.23 -11.93
N SER A 47 3.16 -10.38 -11.32
CA SER A 47 3.20 -10.18 -9.87
C SER A 47 1.85 -9.71 -9.34
N ALA A 48 1.16 -8.82 -10.05
CA ALA A 48 -0.16 -8.34 -9.64
C ALA A 48 -1.23 -9.44 -9.69
N LYS A 49 -1.14 -10.36 -10.64
CA LYS A 49 -2.02 -11.54 -10.71
C LYS A 49 -1.81 -12.46 -9.51
N VAL A 50 -0.56 -12.66 -9.08
CA VAL A 50 -0.21 -13.51 -7.95
C VAL A 50 -0.57 -12.86 -6.61
N LEU A 51 -0.21 -11.59 -6.41
CA LEU A 51 -0.33 -10.88 -5.13
C LEU A 51 -1.74 -10.34 -4.87
N PHE A 52 -2.39 -9.78 -5.90
CA PHE A 52 -3.66 -9.04 -5.75
C PHE A 52 -4.82 -9.70 -6.49
N HIS A 53 -4.59 -10.88 -7.08
CA HIS A 53 -5.58 -11.60 -7.90
C HIS A 53 -6.28 -10.68 -8.90
N THR A 54 -5.49 -9.87 -9.61
CA THR A 54 -5.99 -8.92 -10.61
C THR A 54 -5.21 -9.03 -11.91
N THR A 55 -5.96 -9.07 -13.01
CA THR A 55 -5.43 -9.01 -14.38
C THR A 55 -5.43 -7.59 -14.93
N GLU A 56 -6.16 -6.68 -14.28
CA GLU A 56 -6.40 -5.30 -14.73
C GLU A 56 -5.37 -4.30 -14.17
N LEU A 57 -4.12 -4.73 -13.95
CA LEU A 57 -3.08 -3.87 -13.40
C LEU A 57 -2.93 -2.57 -14.22
N ARG A 58 -2.95 -2.69 -15.56
CA ARG A 58 -2.77 -1.52 -16.45
C ARG A 58 -3.84 -0.45 -16.24
N SER A 59 -5.10 -0.87 -16.08
CA SER A 59 -6.21 0.05 -15.79
C SER A 59 -6.03 0.73 -14.43
N ARG A 60 -5.64 -0.03 -13.40
CA ARG A 60 -5.39 0.52 -12.06
C ARG A 60 -4.22 1.49 -12.03
N ILE A 61 -3.12 1.19 -12.73
CA ILE A 61 -1.99 2.12 -12.87
C ILE A 61 -2.43 3.39 -13.61
N SER A 62 -3.23 3.27 -14.68
CA SER A 62 -3.76 4.43 -15.41
C SER A 62 -4.63 5.33 -14.52
N GLU A 63 -5.52 4.73 -13.71
CA GLU A 63 -6.29 5.46 -12.70
C GLU A 63 -5.39 6.17 -11.68
N LEU A 64 -4.35 5.50 -11.18
CA LEU A 64 -3.42 6.10 -10.22
C LEU A 64 -2.63 7.26 -10.83
N LYS A 65 -2.20 7.15 -12.09
CA LYS A 65 -1.56 8.27 -12.82
C LYS A 65 -2.51 9.46 -12.95
N ARG A 66 -3.78 9.23 -13.30
CA ARG A 66 -4.80 10.28 -13.38
C ARG A 66 -5.06 10.97 -12.04
N ARG A 67 -4.85 10.27 -10.92
CA ARG A 67 -4.94 10.83 -9.55
C ARG A 67 -3.70 11.63 -9.13
N GLY A 68 -2.68 11.72 -9.98
CA GLY A 68 -1.46 12.48 -9.71
C GLY A 68 -0.31 11.66 -9.12
N HIS A 69 -0.41 10.33 -9.06
CA HIS A 69 0.72 9.51 -8.63
C HIS A 69 1.77 9.40 -9.75
N ASN A 70 3.02 9.73 -9.43
CA ASN A 70 4.14 9.67 -10.37
C ASN A 70 4.61 8.23 -10.60
N ILE A 71 3.86 7.47 -11.39
CA ILE A 71 4.17 6.07 -11.70
C ILE A 71 4.92 5.98 -13.03
N THR A 72 6.15 5.50 -12.97
CA THR A 72 6.99 5.18 -14.12
C THR A 72 6.85 3.72 -14.52
N SER A 73 7.33 3.40 -15.72
CA SER A 73 7.32 2.02 -16.21
C SER A 73 8.49 1.76 -17.15
N GLU A 74 9.04 0.56 -17.10
CA GLU A 74 10.12 0.10 -17.97
C GLU A 74 9.83 -1.31 -18.50
N TYR A 75 10.43 -1.61 -19.65
CA TYR A 75 10.42 -2.95 -20.21
C TYR A 75 11.64 -3.70 -19.69
N VAL A 76 11.38 -4.72 -18.87
CA VAL A 76 12.42 -5.58 -18.30
C VAL A 76 12.41 -6.89 -19.05
N LYS A 77 13.58 -7.36 -19.45
CA LYS A 77 13.75 -8.68 -20.05
C LYS A 77 13.98 -9.70 -18.94
N CYS A 78 13.14 -10.73 -18.87
CA CYS A 78 13.33 -11.85 -17.96
C CYS A 78 14.60 -12.62 -18.39
N PRO A 79 15.63 -12.75 -17.54
CA PRO A 79 16.86 -13.45 -17.91
C PRO A 79 16.63 -14.96 -18.11
N LYS A 80 15.63 -15.54 -17.44
CA LYS A 80 15.34 -16.98 -17.49
C LYS A 80 14.56 -17.43 -18.73
N THR A 81 13.58 -16.62 -19.16
CA THR A 81 12.66 -16.98 -20.24
C THR A 81 12.90 -16.17 -21.52
N GLY A 82 13.72 -15.12 -21.45
CA GLY A 82 13.88 -14.15 -22.54
C GLY A 82 12.66 -13.27 -22.78
N ALA A 83 11.55 -13.47 -22.06
CA ALA A 83 10.32 -12.73 -22.22
C ALA A 83 10.48 -11.28 -21.76
N ILE A 84 9.95 -10.35 -22.55
CA ILE A 84 9.94 -8.93 -22.20
C ILE A 84 8.61 -8.61 -21.53
N PHE A 85 8.65 -8.05 -20.33
CA PHE A 85 7.46 -7.65 -19.60
C PHE A 85 7.60 -6.21 -19.08
N LYS A 86 6.45 -5.59 -18.83
CA LYS A 86 6.39 -4.21 -18.36
C LYS A 86 6.26 -4.19 -16.84
N GLU A 87 7.16 -3.45 -16.21
CA GLU A 87 7.24 -3.27 -14.76
C GLU A 87 6.90 -1.82 -14.41
N TYR A 88 6.23 -1.60 -13.28
CA TYR A 88 5.74 -0.30 -12.82
C TYR A 88 6.25 -0.01 -11.40
N TRP A 89 6.61 1.24 -11.13
CA TRP A 89 7.01 1.72 -9.81
C TRP A 89 6.70 3.22 -9.65
N ILE A 90 6.71 3.73 -8.41
CA ILE A 90 6.62 5.17 -8.17
C ILE A 90 8.01 5.79 -8.31
N ALA A 91 8.16 6.77 -9.19
CA ALA A 91 9.34 7.62 -9.28
C ALA A 91 9.28 8.63 -8.12
N ARG A 92 10.18 8.45 -7.14
CA ARG A 92 10.42 9.39 -6.04
C ARG A 92 11.49 10.40 -6.42
#